data_AF-A0A452Y0U2-F1
#
_entry.id   AF-A0A452Y0U2-F1
#
_cell.length_a   1.000
_cell.length_b   1.000
_cell.length_c   1.000
_cell.angle_alpha   90.00
_cell.angle_beta   90.00
_cell.angle_gamma   90.00
#
_symmetry.space_group_name_H-M   'P 1'
#
loop_
_entity.id
_entity.type
_entity.pdbx_description
1 polymer ?
#
loop_
_entity_poly.entity_id
_entity_poly.type
_entity_poly.pdbx_seq_one_letter_code
_entity_poly.pdbx_strand_id
1 'polypeptide(L)'
;MPFSREEEALIAAHRKEIENTMEIVREEMNLLAEVDQPGSLIDDYVTQLSFLLSRKAAGLVSLQARLSRFQQRLKEQEILSRKKSSR
;
A
#
# COMPACT_ATOMS: atom_id res chain seq x y z
N MET A 1 -0.23 23.01 12.87
CA MET A 1 -0.11 21.68 13.52
C MET A 1 1.18 21.02 13.04
N PRO A 2 2.03 20.47 13.92
CA PRO A 2 3.38 20.00 13.56
C PRO A 2 3.40 18.80 12.59
N PHE A 3 2.27 18.14 12.34
CA PHE A 3 2.17 16.96 11.48
C PHE A 3 1.49 17.16 10.13
N SER A 4 0.94 18.34 9.83
CA SER A 4 -0.03 18.46 8.72
C SER A 4 0.51 17.93 7.39
N ARG A 5 1.77 18.26 7.04
CA ARG A 5 2.39 17.80 5.79
C ARG A 5 2.66 16.29 5.75
N GLU A 6 3.07 15.70 6.87
CA GLU A 6 3.36 14.26 6.91
C GLU A 6 2.09 13.42 6.97
N GLU A 7 1.09 13.91 7.67
CA GLU A 7 -0.26 13.34 7.71
C GLU A 7 -0.90 13.39 6.32
N GLU A 8 -0.85 14.56 5.66
CA GLU A 8 -1.30 14.72 4.26
C GLU A 8 -0.56 13.76 3.33
N ALA A 9 0.77 13.63 3.46
CA ALA A 9 1.56 12.71 2.64
C ALA A 9 1.21 11.24 2.89
N LEU A 10 0.89 10.85 4.14
CA LEU A 10 0.45 9.51 4.48
C LEU A 10 -0.94 9.21 3.90
N ILE A 11 -1.89 10.14 4.03
CA ILE A 11 -3.24 10.02 3.47
C ILE A 11 -3.18 9.94 1.95
N ALA A 12 -2.37 10.79 1.30
CA ALA A 12 -2.17 10.75 -0.14
C ALA A 12 -1.56 9.42 -0.59
N ALA A 13 -0.58 8.89 0.16
CA ALA A 13 0.00 7.58 -0.13
C ALA A 13 -1.03 6.45 -0.01
N HIS A 14 -1.90 6.51 0.99
CA HIS A 14 -2.96 5.53 1.17
C HIS A 14 -3.97 5.58 0.02
N ARG A 15 -4.41 6.77 -0.39
CA ARG A 15 -5.31 6.95 -1.56
C ARG A 15 -4.69 6.37 -2.82
N LYS A 16 -3.41 6.70 -3.08
CA LYS A 16 -2.68 6.16 -4.22
C LYS A 16 -2.58 4.62 -4.18
N GLU A 17 -2.36 4.04 -3.01
CA GLU A 17 -2.30 2.59 -2.85
C GLU A 17 -3.64 1.92 -3.16
N ILE A 18 -4.76 2.54 -2.79
CA ILE A 18 -6.11 2.08 -3.16
C ILE A 18 -6.28 2.10 -4.68
N GLU A 19 -5.92 3.21 -5.34
CA GLU A 19 -6.00 3.35 -6.80
C GLU A 19 -5.15 2.28 -7.52
N ASN A 20 -3.90 2.09 -7.09
CA ASN A 20 -3.02 1.05 -7.62
C ASN A 20 -3.61 -0.35 -7.40
N THR A 21 -4.19 -0.61 -6.23
CA THR A 21 -4.82 -1.90 -5.93
C THR A 21 -6.02 -2.15 -6.85
N MET A 22 -6.83 -1.13 -7.14
CA MET A 22 -7.94 -1.25 -8.08
C MET A 22 -7.47 -1.53 -9.52
N GLU A 23 -6.36 -0.95 -9.93
CA GLU A 23 -5.73 -1.27 -11.22
C GLU A 23 -5.29 -2.74 -11.27
N ILE A 24 -4.59 -3.21 -10.23
CA ILE A 24 -4.18 -4.62 -10.12
C ILE A 24 -5.39 -5.55 -10.15
N VAL A 25 -6.48 -5.23 -9.44
CA VAL A 25 -7.71 -6.05 -9.47
C VAL A 25 -8.29 -6.13 -10.88
N ARG A 26 -8.26 -5.04 -11.65
CA ARG A 26 -8.68 -5.06 -13.06
C ARG A 26 -7.81 -5.98 -13.90
N GLU A 27 -6.49 -5.91 -13.73
CA GLU A 27 -5.53 -6.79 -14.41
C GLU A 27 -5.78 -8.27 -14.02
N GLU A 28 -6.03 -8.56 -12.74
CA GLU A 28 -6.38 -9.90 -12.25
C GLU A 28 -7.67 -10.43 -12.89
N MET A 29 -8.70 -9.58 -13.05
CA MET A 29 -9.95 -9.97 -13.72
C MET A 29 -9.75 -10.25 -15.21
N ASN A 30 -8.91 -9.46 -15.89
CA ASN A 30 -8.57 -9.71 -17.29
C ASN A 30 -7.82 -11.03 -17.43
N LEU A 31 -6.86 -11.30 -16.54
CA LEU A 31 -6.10 -12.53 -16.53
C LEU A 31 -6.99 -13.78 -16.35
N LEU A 32 -8.03 -13.67 -15.52
CA LEU A 32 -9.05 -14.74 -15.40
C LEU A 32 -9.83 -14.92 -16.71
N ALA A 33 -10.24 -13.84 -17.36
CA ALA A 33 -10.96 -13.91 -18.64
C ALA A 33 -10.11 -14.52 -19.76
N GLU A 34 -8.78 -14.30 -19.74
CA GLU A 34 -7.83 -14.86 -20.70
C GLU A 34 -7.61 -16.36 -20.48
N VAL A 35 -7.41 -16.80 -19.23
CA VAL A 35 -7.18 -18.22 -18.95
C VAL A 35 -8.42 -19.08 -19.22
N ASP A 36 -9.62 -18.50 -19.12
CA ASP A 36 -10.87 -19.16 -19.45
C ASP A 36 -11.08 -19.40 -20.96
N GLN A 37 -10.27 -18.77 -21.84
CA GLN A 37 -10.38 -18.97 -23.28
C GLN A 37 -9.81 -20.34 -23.72
N PRO A 38 -10.42 -21.00 -24.72
CA PRO A 38 -9.86 -22.20 -25.32
C PRO A 38 -8.47 -21.94 -25.91
N GLY A 39 -7.48 -22.78 -25.56
CA GLY A 39 -6.11 -22.64 -26.03
C GLY A 39 -5.24 -21.67 -25.21
N SER A 40 -5.73 -21.19 -24.07
CA SER A 40 -4.93 -20.43 -23.12
C SER A 40 -3.74 -21.24 -22.59
N LEU A 41 -2.62 -20.56 -22.32
CA LEU A 41 -1.42 -21.16 -21.77
C LEU A 41 -1.37 -20.93 -20.25
N ILE A 42 -1.41 -22.02 -19.49
CA ILE A 42 -1.36 -21.96 -18.03
C ILE A 42 -0.04 -21.35 -17.51
N ASP A 43 1.05 -21.53 -18.25
CA ASP A 43 2.36 -20.97 -17.90
C ASP A 43 2.35 -19.44 -17.92
N ASP A 44 1.66 -18.84 -18.90
CA ASP A 44 1.48 -17.38 -18.99
C ASP A 44 0.62 -16.88 -17.82
N TYR A 45 -0.46 -17.61 -17.50
CA TYR A 45 -1.31 -17.30 -16.35
C TYR A 45 -0.51 -17.27 -15.04
N VAL A 46 0.26 -18.33 -14.76
CA VAL A 46 1.06 -18.44 -13.53
C VAL A 46 2.11 -17.32 -13.45
N THR A 47 2.78 -17.03 -14.57
CA THR A 47 3.80 -15.98 -14.63
C THR A 47 3.21 -14.59 -14.37
N GLN A 48 2.11 -14.27 -15.04
CA GLN A 48 1.43 -12.97 -14.88
C GLN A 48 0.83 -12.83 -13.48
N LEU A 49 0.20 -13.87 -12.94
CA LEU A 49 -0.35 -13.86 -11.58
C LEU A 49 0.75 -13.61 -10.54
N SER A 50 1.90 -14.27 -10.68
CA SER A 50 3.05 -14.07 -9.79
C SER A 50 3.53 -12.61 -9.79
N PHE A 51 3.56 -11.96 -10.96
CA PHE A 51 3.92 -10.55 -11.08
C PHE A 51 2.89 -9.62 -10.40
N LEU A 52 1.59 -9.84 -10.62
CA LEU A 52 0.52 -9.06 -10.00
C LEU A 52 0.54 -9.16 -8.48
N LEU A 53 0.71 -10.38 -7.95
CA LEU A 53 0.82 -10.62 -6.51
C LEU A 53 2.05 -9.94 -5.91
N SER A 54 3.18 -10.00 -6.61
CA SER A 54 4.42 -9.33 -6.18
C SER A 54 4.25 -7.81 -6.12
N ARG A 55 3.57 -7.20 -7.12
CA ARG A 55 3.24 -5.77 -7.12
C ARG A 55 2.35 -5.39 -5.94
N LYS A 56 1.31 -6.18 -5.67
CA LYS A 56 0.38 -5.97 -4.54
C LYS A 56 1.11 -6.02 -3.20
N ALA A 57 1.98 -7.01 -3.02
CA ALA A 57 2.79 -7.14 -1.80
C ALA A 57 3.73 -5.94 -1.61
N ALA A 58 4.42 -5.49 -2.67
CA ALA A 58 5.32 -4.34 -2.60
C ALA A 58 4.60 -3.03 -2.22
N GLY A 59 3.41 -2.79 -2.77
CA GLY A 59 2.58 -1.63 -2.44
C GLY A 59 2.16 -1.62 -0.96
N LEU A 60 1.67 -2.76 -0.47
CA LEU A 60 1.30 -2.93 0.94
C LEU A 60 2.49 -2.70 1.89
N VAL A 61 3.64 -3.30 1.60
CA VAL A 61 4.88 -3.12 2.40
C VAL A 61 5.30 -1.65 2.43
N SER A 62 5.21 -0.95 1.30
CA SER A 62 5.52 0.49 1.21
C SER A 62 4.60 1.33 2.10
N LEU A 63 3.29 1.09 2.05
CA LEU A 63 2.32 1.81 2.87
C LEU A 63 2.48 1.50 4.37
N GLN A 64 2.70 0.23 4.73
CA GLN A 64 2.97 -0.19 6.11
C GLN A 64 4.24 0.47 6.68
N ALA A 65 5.30 0.62 5.87
CA ALA A 65 6.51 1.30 6.28
C ALA A 65 6.25 2.80 6.55
N ARG A 66 5.41 3.46 5.72
CA ARG A 66 5.00 4.86 5.95
C ARG A 66 4.18 4.99 7.23
N LEU A 67 3.22 4.09 7.46
CA LEU A 67 2.41 4.04 8.68
C LEU A 67 3.27 3.88 9.93
N SER A 68 4.19 2.92 9.93
CA SER A 68 5.07 2.63 11.06
C SER A 68 5.93 3.85 11.44
N ARG A 69 6.49 4.53 10.44
CA ARG A 69 7.26 5.77 10.65
C ARG A 69 6.40 6.89 11.23
N PHE A 70 5.18 7.06 10.74
CA PHE A 70 4.27 8.08 11.26
C PHE A 70 3.86 7.80 12.71
N GLN A 71 3.50 6.55 13.02
CA GLN A 71 3.18 6.11 14.38
C GLN A 71 4.32 6.34 15.37
N GLN A 72 5.57 6.08 14.96
CA GLN A 72 6.73 6.35 15.81
C GLN A 72 6.83 7.85 16.18
N ARG A 73 6.66 8.74 15.20
CA ARG A 73 6.74 10.19 15.43
C ARG A 73 5.59 10.73 16.29
N LEU A 74 4.39 10.16 16.17
CA LEU A 74 3.27 10.49 17.06
C LEU A 74 3.65 10.19 18.53
N LYS A 75 4.17 8.98 18.80
CA LYS A 75 4.61 8.59 20.15
C LYS A 75 5.70 9.50 20.70
N GLU A 76 6.69 9.86 19.88
CA GLU A 76 7.77 10.78 20.28
C GLU A 76 7.22 12.15 20.69
N GLN A 77 6.25 12.71 19.95
CA GLN A 77 5.61 13.98 20.30
C GLN A 77 4.76 13.90 21.58
N GLU A 78 4.00 12.81 21.78
CA GLU A 78 3.21 12.61 23.02
C GLU A 78 4.12 12.62 24.26
N ILE A 79 5.25 11.91 24.20
CA ILE A 79 6.24 11.87 25.28
C ILE A 79 6.83 13.26 25.53
N LEU A 80 7.22 13.97 24.46
CA LEU A 80 7.77 15.33 24.55
C LEU A 80 6.76 16.32 25.15
N SER A 81 5.49 16.23 24.75
CA SER A 81 4.41 17.06 25.24
C SER A 81 4.19 16.86 26.75
N ARG A 82 4.09 15.59 27.19
CA ARG A 82 3.92 15.24 28.61
C ARG A 82 5.10 15.67 29.49
N LYS A 83 6.33 15.61 28.96
CA LYS A 83 7.53 16.07 29.69
C LYS A 83 7.56 17.60 29.84
N LYS A 84 7.03 18.35 28.86
CA LYS A 84 6.94 19.81 28.92
C LYS A 84 5.83 20.31 29.85
N SER A 85 4.72 19.60 29.96
CA SER A 85 3.62 19.95 30.87
C SER A 85 3.89 19.64 32.35
N SER A 86 4.97 18.91 32.65
CA SER A 86 5.36 18.51 34.01
C SER A 86 6.50 19.37 34.59
N ARG A 87 6.82 20.51 33.95
CA ARG A 87 7.77 21.53 34.39
C ARG A 87 7.04 22.84 34.56
#